data_AF-A0A7M2QM96-F1
#
_entry.id   AF-A0A7M2QM96-F1
#
_cell.length_a   1.000
_cell.length_b   1.000
_cell.length_c   1.000
_cell.angle_alpha   90.00
_cell.angle_beta   90.00
_cell.angle_gamma   90.00
#
_symmetry.space_group_name_H-M   'P 1'
#
loop_
_entity.id
_entity.type
_entity.pdbx_description
1 polymer ?
#
loop_
_entity_poly.entity_id
_entity_poly.type
_entity_poly.pdbx_seq_one_letter_code
_entity_poly.pdbx_strand_id
1 'polypeptide(L)'
;MLLPDFPLPSRPSEIIQFRQPNIADAMRFSKISRDEEEQKTTAYLNALLAMPGKHDSRNWTAQDRRTALWWIYTGSHDSPVETFTYTCRHCEKEHYYDCDMNQLAGDIQVLDVPPFIDNVEISVEGVPHQWRIVPLDGWAMEMLELRRAALPPEDAPEYNDEMIDLRLWEFVYQCEIYHDVSGTREEQADRRFDTIKRMAIDTEFMKLAAQIRLAQHALDHGLPCHIDKGEALLHLPPHFCPNDENKEPTGGFSTRLWVQFRPVYFLPQVGIDRLSDLSIQPSFVWGYAGTGRRAAD
;
A
#
# COMPACT_ATOMS: atom_id res chain seq x y z
N MET A 1 -5.33 21.40 14.32
CA MET A 1 -4.75 20.55 15.38
C MET A 1 -3.64 19.73 14.75
N LEU A 2 -2.55 19.47 15.48
CA LEU A 2 -1.47 18.61 15.02
C LEU A 2 -1.69 17.20 15.54
N LEU A 3 -1.36 16.20 14.73
CA LEU A 3 -1.30 14.81 15.16
C LEU A 3 -0.02 14.56 15.95
N PRO A 4 0.06 13.47 16.74
CA PRO A 4 1.29 13.05 17.38
C PRO A 4 2.42 12.86 16.35
N ASP A 5 3.65 13.10 16.80
CA ASP A 5 4.84 12.98 15.98
C ASP A 5 5.00 11.56 15.43
N PHE A 6 5.26 11.46 14.13
CA PHE A 6 5.42 10.21 13.39
C PHE A 6 6.90 9.99 13.06
N PRO A 7 7.63 9.12 13.79
CA PRO A 7 8.95 8.68 13.37
C PRO A 7 8.81 7.80 12.12
N LEU A 8 9.57 8.08 11.05
CA LEU A 8 9.56 7.22 9.86
C LEU A 8 10.09 5.82 10.23
N PRO A 9 9.32 4.74 10.03
CA PRO A 9 9.77 3.39 10.40
C PRO A 9 11.07 2.97 9.70
N SER A 10 11.32 3.43 8.47
CA SER A 10 12.57 3.17 7.75
C SER A 10 13.77 4.00 8.26
N ARG A 11 13.50 5.15 8.91
CA ARG A 11 14.50 6.12 9.41
C ARG A 11 13.99 6.81 10.67
N PRO A 12 14.10 6.18 11.85
CA PRO A 12 13.37 6.62 13.04
C PRO A 12 13.82 7.97 13.59
N SER A 13 15.02 8.42 13.23
CA SER A 13 15.54 9.75 13.53
C SER A 13 14.83 10.86 12.74
N GLU A 14 14.22 10.53 11.60
CA GLU A 14 13.42 11.47 10.82
C GLU A 14 12.00 11.53 11.39
N ILE A 15 11.72 12.58 12.15
CA ILE A 15 10.40 12.83 12.74
C ILE A 15 9.57 13.69 11.81
N ILE A 16 8.42 13.16 11.42
CA ILE A 16 7.42 13.83 10.59
C ILE A 16 6.26 14.29 11.47
N GLN A 17 5.76 15.49 11.18
CA GLN A 17 4.60 16.02 11.88
C GLN A 17 3.49 16.32 10.87
N PHE A 18 2.32 15.76 11.12
CA PHE A 18 1.13 15.97 10.31
C PHE A 18 0.13 16.87 11.04
N ARG A 19 -0.59 17.70 10.29
CA ARG A 19 -1.83 18.29 10.79
C ARG A 19 -2.98 17.30 10.64
N GLN A 20 -4.01 17.44 11.46
CA GLN A 20 -5.25 16.71 11.28
C GLN A 20 -5.89 17.07 9.93
N PRO A 21 -6.46 16.09 9.21
CA PRO A 21 -7.24 16.35 8.00
C PRO A 21 -8.47 17.21 8.32
N ASN A 22 -8.90 18.05 7.37
CA ASN A 22 -10.10 18.87 7.48
C ASN A 22 -11.07 18.61 6.31
N ILE A 23 -12.22 19.28 6.31
CA ILE A 23 -13.25 19.12 5.26
C ILE A 23 -12.71 19.49 3.87
N ALA A 24 -11.83 20.48 3.74
CA ALA A 24 -11.25 20.84 2.45
C ALA A 24 -10.35 19.73 1.90
N ASP A 25 -9.58 19.04 2.77
CA ASP A 25 -8.82 17.85 2.37
C ASP A 25 -9.75 16.73 1.93
N ALA A 26 -10.81 16.48 2.70
CA ALA A 26 -11.78 15.44 2.37
C ALA A 26 -12.51 15.70 1.04
N MET A 27 -12.80 16.96 0.73
CA MET A 27 -13.32 17.34 -0.59
C MET A 27 -12.28 17.11 -1.69
N ARG A 28 -11.02 17.51 -1.46
CA ARG A 28 -9.93 17.42 -2.43
C ARG A 28 -9.54 15.98 -2.76
N PHE A 29 -9.54 15.09 -1.77
CA PHE A 29 -9.10 13.70 -1.88
C PHE A 29 -10.26 12.69 -1.87
N SER A 30 -11.49 13.17 -2.10
CA SER A 30 -12.64 12.31 -2.36
C SER A 30 -12.55 11.65 -3.75
N LYS A 31 -13.20 10.50 -3.91
CA LYS A 31 -13.42 9.83 -5.22
C LYS A 31 -12.13 9.49 -5.99
N ILE A 32 -11.19 8.84 -5.30
CA ILE A 32 -9.95 8.38 -5.92
C ILE A 32 -10.22 7.14 -6.76
N SER A 33 -9.81 7.16 -8.03
CA SER A 33 -9.83 6.00 -8.92
C SER A 33 -8.71 5.03 -8.53
N ARG A 34 -8.88 3.74 -8.87
CA ARG A 34 -7.87 2.71 -8.61
C ARG A 34 -6.52 2.98 -9.29
N ASP A 35 -6.56 3.71 -10.41
CA ASP A 35 -5.38 3.97 -11.24
C ASP A 35 -4.58 5.20 -10.81
N GLU A 36 -5.00 5.89 -9.73
CA GLU A 36 -4.33 7.09 -9.20
C GLU A 36 -4.10 7.02 -7.68
N GLU A 37 -4.31 5.86 -7.03
CA GLU A 37 -4.22 5.72 -5.58
C GLU A 37 -2.84 6.10 -5.02
N GLU A 38 -1.76 5.70 -5.68
CA GLU A 38 -0.38 6.01 -5.28
C GLU A 38 -0.08 7.50 -5.46
N GLN A 39 -0.45 8.07 -6.61
CA GLN A 39 -0.24 9.51 -6.85
C GLN A 39 -1.02 10.37 -5.86
N LYS A 40 -2.28 10.02 -5.58
CA LYS A 40 -3.10 10.75 -4.59
C LYS A 40 -2.58 10.56 -3.18
N THR A 41 -2.01 9.40 -2.85
CA THR A 41 -1.34 9.17 -1.56
C THR A 41 -0.19 10.15 -1.36
N THR A 42 0.68 10.31 -2.35
CA THR A 42 1.79 11.29 -2.28
C THR A 42 1.26 12.72 -2.12
N ALA A 43 0.26 13.09 -2.92
CA ALA A 43 -0.35 14.41 -2.85
C ALA A 43 -1.01 14.68 -1.49
N TYR A 44 -1.65 13.67 -0.90
CA TYR A 44 -2.31 13.77 0.41
C TYR A 44 -1.30 13.91 1.54
N LEU A 45 -0.33 12.99 1.63
CA LEU A 45 0.70 13.02 2.67
C LEU A 45 1.45 14.36 2.64
N ASN A 46 1.83 14.84 1.46
CA ASN A 46 2.51 16.12 1.31
C ASN A 46 1.60 17.31 1.70
N ALA A 47 0.29 17.25 1.43
CA ALA A 47 -0.66 18.31 1.80
C ALA A 47 -0.94 18.39 3.31
N LEU A 48 -0.71 17.31 4.05
CA LEU A 48 -0.90 17.23 5.50
C LEU A 48 0.37 17.49 6.31
N LEU A 49 1.54 17.65 5.67
CA LEU A 49 2.76 18.03 6.36
C LEU A 49 2.57 19.37 7.10
N ALA A 50 2.89 19.40 8.39
CA ALA A 50 2.84 20.62 9.19
C ALA A 50 3.83 21.69 8.68
N MET A 51 4.92 21.25 8.06
CA MET A 51 5.91 22.09 7.38
C MET A 51 6.00 21.69 5.89
N PRO A 52 5.17 22.29 5.02
CA PRO A 52 5.20 22.01 3.58
C PRO A 52 6.59 22.22 2.98
N GLY A 53 7.00 21.32 2.08
CA GLY A 53 8.27 21.41 1.34
C GLY A 53 9.51 20.94 2.11
N LYS A 54 9.41 20.64 3.41
CA LYS A 54 10.53 20.07 4.18
C LYS A 54 10.80 18.61 3.83
N HIS A 55 9.72 17.85 3.60
CA HIS A 55 9.76 16.44 3.22
C HIS A 55 8.93 16.24 1.95
N ASP A 56 9.29 15.23 1.17
CA ASP A 56 8.49 14.74 0.05
C ASP A 56 8.26 13.24 0.24
N SER A 57 6.99 12.87 0.45
CA SER A 57 6.57 11.48 0.65
C SER A 57 6.79 10.59 -0.57
N ARG A 58 7.09 11.18 -1.73
CA ARG A 58 7.52 10.42 -2.91
C ARG A 58 8.85 9.70 -2.71
N ASN A 59 9.69 10.19 -1.80
CA ASN A 59 10.99 9.61 -1.48
C ASN A 59 10.96 8.66 -0.27
N TRP A 60 9.80 8.47 0.35
CA TRP A 60 9.63 7.53 1.45
C TRP A 60 9.41 6.13 0.92
N THR A 61 9.76 5.12 1.70
CA THR A 61 9.45 3.74 1.34
C THR A 61 7.93 3.56 1.20
N ALA A 62 7.53 2.57 0.42
CA ALA A 62 6.14 2.21 0.25
C ALA A 62 5.50 1.92 1.61
N GLN A 63 6.18 1.17 2.48
CA GLN A 63 5.74 0.83 3.83
C GLN A 63 5.60 2.06 4.73
N ASP A 64 6.55 3.00 4.69
CA ASP A 64 6.45 4.26 5.42
C ASP A 64 5.19 5.05 5.02
N ARG A 65 4.89 5.12 3.72
CA ARG A 65 3.70 5.82 3.20
C ARG A 65 2.40 5.19 3.72
N ARG A 66 2.29 3.86 3.74
CA ARG A 66 1.12 3.16 4.31
C ARG A 66 1.01 3.36 5.80
N THR A 67 2.13 3.27 6.51
CA THR A 67 2.17 3.50 7.95
C THR A 67 1.77 4.93 8.29
N ALA A 68 2.20 5.92 7.50
CA ALA A 68 1.78 7.31 7.65
C ALA A 68 0.28 7.50 7.38
N LEU A 69 -0.28 6.87 6.34
CA LEU A 69 -1.74 6.90 6.10
C LEU A 69 -2.52 6.32 7.28
N TRP A 70 -2.11 5.15 7.77
CA TRP A 70 -2.71 4.52 8.95
C TRP A 70 -2.56 5.38 10.21
N TRP A 71 -1.40 6.00 10.42
CA TRP A 71 -1.14 6.89 11.55
C TRP A 71 -2.07 8.10 11.55
N ILE A 72 -2.26 8.71 10.37
CA ILE A 72 -3.19 9.81 10.18
C ILE A 72 -4.63 9.35 10.41
N TYR A 73 -5.00 8.19 9.86
CA TYR A 73 -6.34 7.63 9.98
C TYR A 73 -6.71 7.36 11.45
N THR A 74 -5.90 6.57 12.17
CA THR A 74 -6.11 6.24 13.59
C THR A 74 -6.04 7.45 14.50
N GLY A 75 -5.17 8.42 14.20
CA GLY A 75 -5.07 9.66 14.97
C GLY A 75 -6.16 10.71 14.68
N SER A 76 -6.97 10.52 13.63
CA SER A 76 -8.00 11.48 13.22
C SER A 76 -9.44 10.99 13.36
N HIS A 77 -9.66 9.71 13.70
CA HIS A 77 -10.97 9.09 13.88
C HIS A 77 -11.18 8.65 15.32
N ASP A 78 -12.38 8.87 15.85
CA ASP A 78 -12.75 8.44 17.21
C ASP A 78 -12.88 6.91 17.33
N SER A 79 -13.23 6.24 16.22
CA SER A 79 -13.39 4.78 16.13
C SER A 79 -12.84 4.28 14.80
N PRO A 80 -11.52 4.02 14.70
CA PRO A 80 -10.87 3.62 13.45
C PRO A 80 -11.08 2.11 13.18
N VAL A 81 -12.32 1.73 12.90
CA VAL A 81 -12.71 0.35 12.59
C VAL A 81 -13.00 0.23 11.10
N GLU A 82 -12.39 -0.77 10.45
CA GLU A 82 -12.68 -1.12 9.06
C GLU A 82 -13.21 -2.55 8.97
N THR A 83 -14.27 -2.73 8.18
CA THR A 83 -14.93 -4.02 7.98
C THR A 83 -14.37 -4.70 6.74
N PHE A 84 -13.86 -5.92 6.90
CA PHE A 84 -13.39 -6.76 5.81
C PHE A 84 -14.30 -7.97 5.61
N THR A 85 -14.62 -8.29 4.36
CA THR A 85 -15.38 -9.49 4.01
C THR A 85 -14.43 -10.58 3.54
N TYR A 86 -14.61 -11.81 4.03
CA TYR A 86 -13.79 -12.96 3.63
C TYR A 86 -14.57 -14.27 3.65
N THR A 87 -14.13 -15.24 2.84
CA THR A 87 -14.62 -16.62 2.89
C THR A 87 -13.76 -17.43 3.85
N CYS A 88 -14.36 -17.92 4.93
CA CYS A 88 -13.63 -18.68 5.94
C CYS A 88 -13.25 -20.08 5.44
N ARG A 89 -11.97 -20.43 5.50
CA ARG A 89 -11.51 -21.79 5.10
C ARG A 89 -12.01 -22.90 6.03
N HIS A 90 -12.41 -22.57 7.26
CA HIS A 90 -12.84 -23.56 8.24
C HIS A 90 -14.31 -23.98 8.07
N CYS A 91 -15.19 -23.04 7.75
CA CYS A 91 -16.63 -23.32 7.63
C CYS A 91 -17.21 -23.02 6.24
N GLU A 92 -16.38 -22.55 5.30
CA GLU A 92 -16.74 -22.25 3.90
C GLU A 92 -17.86 -21.21 3.74
N LYS A 93 -18.18 -20.46 4.81
CA LYS A 93 -19.17 -19.36 4.81
C LYS A 93 -18.46 -18.01 4.68
N GLU A 94 -19.17 -17.04 4.12
CA GLU A 94 -18.75 -15.63 4.10
C GLU A 94 -18.91 -15.01 5.49
N HIS A 95 -17.91 -14.27 5.93
CA HIS A 95 -17.86 -13.59 7.21
C HIS A 95 -17.40 -12.14 7.06
N TYR A 96 -17.81 -11.33 8.02
CA TYR A 96 -17.40 -9.94 8.17
C TYR A 96 -16.48 -9.85 9.39
N TYR A 97 -15.34 -9.19 9.22
CA TYR A 97 -14.36 -8.95 10.26
C TYR A 97 -14.20 -7.45 10.46
N ASP A 98 -14.72 -6.95 11.57
CA ASP A 98 -14.55 -5.57 12.01
C ASP A 98 -13.22 -5.45 12.74
N CYS A 99 -12.21 -4.93 12.03
CA CYS A 99 -10.87 -4.79 12.58
C CYS A 99 -10.69 -3.40 13.17
N ASP A 100 -10.40 -3.31 14.47
CA ASP A 100 -9.89 -2.08 15.07
C ASP A 100 -8.46 -1.86 14.57
N MET A 101 -8.27 -0.80 13.79
CA MET A 101 -6.98 -0.47 13.17
C MET A 101 -5.91 -0.17 14.23
N ASN A 102 -6.26 0.20 15.46
CA ASN A 102 -5.29 0.38 16.54
C ASN A 102 -4.56 -0.93 16.90
N GLN A 103 -5.17 -2.09 16.65
CA GLN A 103 -4.54 -3.38 16.94
C GLN A 103 -3.28 -3.64 16.12
N LEU A 104 -3.17 -3.01 14.93
CA LEU A 104 -1.99 -3.11 14.08
C LEU A 104 -0.76 -2.43 14.69
N ALA A 105 -0.94 -1.52 15.65
CA ALA A 105 0.16 -0.78 16.28
C ALA A 105 1.18 -1.70 16.95
N GLY A 106 0.74 -2.85 17.48
CA GLY A 106 1.60 -3.81 18.17
C GLY A 106 2.56 -4.57 17.26
N ASP A 107 2.26 -4.64 15.96
CA ASP A 107 3.05 -5.39 14.98
C ASP A 107 3.96 -4.49 14.13
N ILE A 108 3.93 -3.17 14.34
CA ILE A 108 4.76 -2.22 13.59
C ILE A 108 6.24 -2.48 13.86
N GLN A 109 7.00 -2.67 12.78
CA GLN A 109 8.44 -2.83 12.82
C GLN A 109 9.15 -1.53 12.47
N VAL A 110 10.35 -1.36 13.01
CA VAL A 110 11.15 -0.15 12.83
C VAL A 110 12.58 -0.58 12.51
N LEU A 111 13.17 -0.01 11.46
CA LEU A 111 14.54 -0.35 11.07
C LEU A 111 15.55 0.29 12.02
N ASP A 112 16.54 -0.50 12.39
CA ASP A 112 17.78 -0.07 13.06
C ASP A 112 18.92 0.20 12.05
N VAL A 113 18.74 -0.21 10.80
CA VAL A 113 19.67 -0.01 9.68
C VAL A 113 19.11 0.97 8.64
N PRO A 114 19.97 1.59 7.81
CA PRO A 114 19.49 2.34 6.65
C PRO A 114 18.62 1.46 5.74
N PRO A 115 17.63 2.04 5.04
CA PRO A 115 16.68 1.30 4.22
C PRO A 115 17.29 0.88 2.86
N PHE A 116 18.44 0.23 2.89
CA PHE A 116 19.11 -0.33 1.72
C PHE A 116 20.16 -1.38 2.14
N ILE A 117 20.44 -2.32 1.23
CA ILE A 117 21.57 -3.25 1.35
C ILE A 117 22.55 -2.95 0.21
N ASP A 118 23.78 -2.59 0.57
CA ASP A 118 24.86 -2.27 -0.38
C ASP A 118 25.76 -3.49 -0.71
N ASN A 119 26.62 -3.31 -1.72
CA ASN A 119 27.70 -4.23 -2.08
C ASN A 119 27.23 -5.64 -2.49
N VAL A 120 26.05 -5.76 -3.11
CA VAL A 120 25.59 -7.03 -3.68
C VAL A 120 26.23 -7.23 -5.05
N GLU A 121 27.17 -8.18 -5.16
CA GLU A 121 27.89 -8.43 -6.41
C GLU A 121 27.23 -9.52 -7.26
N ILE A 122 26.75 -9.13 -8.44
CA ILE A 122 26.12 -10.02 -9.42
C ILE A 122 26.65 -9.65 -10.80
N SER A 123 27.10 -10.67 -11.53
CA SER A 123 27.55 -10.50 -12.91
C SER A 123 26.39 -10.56 -13.88
N VAL A 124 26.48 -9.78 -14.95
CA VAL A 124 25.57 -9.80 -16.10
C VAL A 124 26.42 -10.01 -17.34
N GLU A 125 26.17 -11.09 -18.09
CA GLU A 125 26.98 -11.48 -19.25
C GLU A 125 28.48 -11.60 -18.90
N GLY A 126 28.78 -12.03 -17.67
CA GLY A 126 30.15 -12.14 -17.15
C GLY A 126 30.80 -10.82 -16.69
N VAL A 127 30.12 -9.67 -16.80
CA VAL A 127 30.59 -8.37 -16.28
C VAL A 127 30.08 -8.18 -14.85
N PRO A 128 30.93 -8.03 -13.83
CA PRO A 128 30.49 -7.83 -12.46
C PRO A 128 29.84 -6.44 -12.28
N HIS A 129 28.66 -6.42 -11.68
CA HIS A 129 27.96 -5.21 -11.26
C HIS A 129 27.81 -5.18 -9.73
N GLN A 130 28.02 -4.00 -9.15
CA GLN A 130 27.71 -3.73 -7.75
C GLN A 130 26.29 -3.17 -7.65
N TRP A 131 25.43 -3.94 -7.00
CA TRP A 131 24.03 -3.61 -6.79
C TRP A 131 23.82 -3.10 -5.36
N ARG A 132 22.92 -2.13 -5.25
CA ARG A 132 22.26 -1.73 -4.03
C ARG A 132 20.80 -2.17 -4.12
N ILE A 133 20.30 -2.83 -3.08
CA ILE A 133 18.90 -3.26 -3.00
C ILE A 133 18.17 -2.33 -2.06
N VAL A 134 17.02 -1.82 -2.51
CA VAL A 134 16.20 -0.86 -1.78
C VAL A 134 14.75 -1.36 -1.67
N PRO A 135 13.99 -0.98 -0.63
CA PRO A 135 12.55 -1.11 -0.64
C PRO A 135 11.97 -0.24 -1.76
N LEU A 136 10.81 -0.62 -2.30
CA LEU A 136 10.06 0.24 -3.21
C LEU A 136 9.75 1.55 -2.49
N ASP A 137 9.93 2.68 -3.15
CA ASP A 137 9.59 4.00 -2.61
C ASP A 137 8.35 4.58 -3.28
N GLY A 138 7.95 5.79 -2.87
CA GLY A 138 6.75 6.44 -3.38
C GLY A 138 6.77 6.63 -4.89
N TRP A 139 7.90 7.06 -5.45
CA TRP A 139 8.07 7.20 -6.89
C TRP A 139 7.93 5.86 -7.62
N ALA A 140 8.60 4.81 -7.14
CA ALA A 140 8.54 3.49 -7.74
C ALA A 140 7.09 2.94 -7.76
N MET A 141 6.36 3.12 -6.65
CA MET A 141 4.97 2.69 -6.55
C MET A 141 4.06 3.43 -7.54
N GLU A 142 4.24 4.74 -7.72
CA GLU A 142 3.51 5.51 -8.74
C GLU A 142 3.85 5.03 -10.17
N MET A 143 5.11 4.68 -10.43
CA MET A 143 5.54 4.16 -11.73
C MET A 143 4.99 2.76 -12.03
N LEU A 144 4.83 1.92 -11.00
CA LEU A 144 4.16 0.62 -11.10
C LEU A 144 2.65 0.78 -11.28
N GLU A 145 2.02 1.74 -10.60
CA GLU A 145 0.61 2.10 -10.80
C GLU A 145 0.35 2.50 -12.26
N LEU A 146 1.17 3.39 -12.83
CA LEU A 146 1.03 3.80 -14.23
C LEU A 146 1.16 2.63 -15.21
N ARG A 147 2.09 1.70 -14.96
CA ARG A 147 2.27 0.50 -15.79
C ARG A 147 1.10 -0.46 -15.65
N ARG A 148 0.58 -0.66 -14.43
CA ARG A 148 -0.59 -1.49 -14.17
C ARG A 148 -1.84 -0.92 -14.87
N ALA A 149 -2.03 0.39 -14.81
CA ALA A 149 -3.13 1.08 -15.49
C ALA A 149 -3.04 0.98 -17.03
N ALA A 150 -1.83 0.75 -17.57
CA ALA A 150 -1.58 0.56 -18.98
C ALA A 150 -1.69 -0.90 -19.45
N LEU A 151 -1.94 -1.87 -18.54
CA LEU A 151 -2.10 -3.27 -18.91
C LEU A 151 -3.30 -3.44 -19.86
N PRO A 152 -3.19 -4.32 -20.87
CA PRO A 152 -4.33 -4.65 -21.71
C PRO A 152 -5.42 -5.39 -20.88
N PRO A 153 -6.62 -5.57 -21.45
CA PRO A 153 -7.64 -6.44 -20.86
C PRO A 153 -7.10 -7.86 -20.60
N GLU A 154 -7.59 -8.54 -19.56
CA GLU A 154 -7.12 -9.88 -19.15
C GLU A 154 -7.32 -10.96 -20.23
N ASP A 155 -8.27 -10.76 -21.14
CA ASP A 155 -8.56 -11.65 -22.26
C ASP A 155 -7.66 -11.40 -23.49
N ALA A 156 -6.82 -10.36 -23.47
CA ALA A 156 -5.89 -10.06 -24.55
C ALA A 156 -4.71 -11.04 -24.56
N PRO A 157 -4.26 -11.53 -25.74
CA PRO A 157 -3.10 -12.42 -25.85
C PRO A 157 -1.82 -11.85 -25.20
N GLU A 158 -1.63 -10.53 -25.29
CA GLU A 158 -0.44 -9.82 -24.81
C GLU A 158 -0.44 -9.59 -23.28
N TYR A 159 -1.56 -9.86 -22.59
CA TYR A 159 -1.69 -9.58 -21.15
C TYR A 159 -0.63 -10.27 -20.30
N ASN A 160 -0.34 -11.55 -20.60
CA ASN A 160 0.63 -12.31 -19.83
C ASN A 160 2.06 -11.77 -20.02
N ASP A 161 2.40 -11.32 -21.23
CA ASP A 161 3.73 -10.78 -21.52
C ASP A 161 3.91 -9.42 -20.81
N GLU A 162 2.91 -8.55 -20.86
CA GLU A 162 2.92 -7.26 -20.15
C GLU A 162 2.92 -7.44 -18.62
N MET A 163 2.27 -8.48 -18.10
CA MET A 163 2.31 -8.84 -16.67
C MET A 163 3.71 -9.30 -16.24
N ILE A 164 4.42 -10.05 -17.09
CA ILE A 164 5.81 -10.44 -16.85
C ILE A 164 6.71 -9.20 -16.84
N ASP A 165 6.53 -8.30 -17.81
CA ASP A 165 7.30 -7.05 -17.87
C ASP A 165 7.01 -6.16 -16.64
N LEU A 166 5.75 -6.07 -16.16
CA LEU A 166 5.41 -5.40 -14.90
C LEU A 166 6.17 -5.99 -13.71
N ARG A 167 6.29 -7.32 -13.63
CA ARG A 167 7.04 -7.99 -12.56
C ARG A 167 8.53 -7.73 -12.65
N LEU A 168 9.10 -7.65 -13.85
CA LEU A 168 10.49 -7.25 -14.06
C LEU A 168 10.73 -5.80 -13.62
N TRP A 169 9.79 -4.89 -13.92
CA TRP A 169 9.85 -3.50 -13.45
C TRP A 169 9.87 -3.40 -11.92
N GLU A 170 9.13 -4.25 -11.22
CA GLU A 170 9.18 -4.31 -9.76
C GLU A 170 10.59 -4.61 -9.23
N PHE A 171 11.29 -5.59 -9.83
CA PHE A 171 12.69 -5.88 -9.48
C PHE A 171 13.63 -4.72 -9.82
N VAL A 172 13.42 -4.05 -10.96
CA VAL A 172 14.19 -2.87 -11.37
C VAL A 172 14.09 -1.74 -10.35
N TYR A 173 12.91 -1.53 -9.77
CA TYR A 173 12.70 -0.49 -8.77
C TYR A 173 13.19 -0.86 -7.38
N GLN A 174 13.38 -2.15 -7.10
CA GLN A 174 13.99 -2.64 -5.87
C GLN A 174 15.52 -2.65 -5.93
N CYS A 175 16.12 -2.23 -7.06
CA CYS A 175 17.55 -2.30 -7.28
C CYS A 175 18.10 -0.99 -7.84
N GLU A 176 19.34 -0.68 -7.47
CA GLU A 176 20.15 0.39 -8.00
C GLU A 176 21.52 -0.17 -8.39
N ILE A 177 22.11 0.31 -9.48
CA ILE A 177 23.50 -0.01 -9.84
C ILE A 177 24.36 1.11 -9.26
N TYR A 178 25.30 0.76 -8.37
CA TYR A 178 26.04 1.74 -7.56
C TYR A 178 26.76 2.81 -8.38
N HIS A 179 27.25 2.46 -9.57
CA HIS A 179 27.97 3.38 -10.46
C HIS A 179 27.09 4.10 -11.48
N ASP A 180 25.80 3.79 -11.58
CA ASP A 180 24.90 4.45 -12.52
C ASP A 180 24.30 5.73 -11.92
N VAL A 181 25.10 6.80 -11.91
CA VAL A 181 24.73 8.12 -11.37
C VAL A 181 24.30 9.11 -12.47
N SER A 182 24.16 8.65 -13.70
CA SER A 182 23.95 9.52 -14.86
C SER A 182 22.46 9.70 -15.20
N GLY A 183 22.09 10.87 -15.72
CA GLY A 183 20.73 11.09 -16.23
C GLY A 183 19.64 11.18 -15.16
N THR A 184 18.38 11.09 -15.58
CA THR A 184 17.21 11.08 -14.70
C THR A 184 16.99 9.72 -14.05
N ARG A 185 16.17 9.68 -13.00
CA ARG A 185 15.81 8.43 -12.33
C ARG A 185 15.09 7.43 -13.25
N GLU A 186 14.31 7.94 -14.18
CA GLU A 186 13.62 7.16 -15.22
C GLU A 186 14.65 6.53 -16.17
N GLU A 187 15.57 7.33 -16.70
CA GLU A 187 16.63 6.84 -17.61
C GLU A 187 17.53 5.79 -16.94
N GLN A 188 17.81 5.93 -15.63
CA GLN A 188 18.53 4.92 -14.87
C GLN A 188 17.71 3.63 -14.70
N ALA A 189 16.40 3.74 -14.47
CA ALA A 189 15.52 2.58 -14.36
C ALA A 189 15.42 1.82 -15.70
N ASP A 190 15.32 2.53 -16.82
CA ASP A 190 15.32 1.93 -18.17
C ASP A 190 16.62 1.15 -18.43
N ARG A 191 17.79 1.74 -18.13
CA ARG A 191 19.07 1.02 -18.27
C ARG A 191 19.18 -0.20 -17.37
N ARG A 192 18.64 -0.14 -16.15
CA ARG A 192 18.57 -1.30 -15.24
C ARG A 192 17.65 -2.37 -15.79
N PHE A 193 16.51 -2.00 -16.36
CA PHE A 193 15.59 -2.92 -17.01
C PHE A 193 16.26 -3.66 -18.16
N ASP A 194 16.95 -2.95 -19.05
CA ASP A 194 17.72 -3.57 -20.14
C ASP A 194 18.87 -4.47 -19.65
N THR A 195 19.48 -4.11 -18.50
CA THR A 195 20.52 -4.92 -17.87
C THR A 195 19.94 -6.20 -17.29
N ILE A 196 18.80 -6.12 -16.58
CA ILE A 196 18.12 -7.29 -16.03
C ILE A 196 17.58 -8.19 -17.15
N LYS A 197 17.05 -7.63 -18.25
CA LYS A 197 16.59 -8.42 -19.41
C LYS A 197 17.70 -9.24 -20.09
N ARG A 198 18.96 -8.83 -19.97
CA ARG A 198 20.11 -9.56 -20.52
C ARG A 198 20.64 -10.66 -19.60
N MET A 199 20.16 -10.73 -18.35
CA MET A 199 20.62 -11.73 -17.39
C MET A 199 20.24 -13.14 -17.83
N ALA A 200 21.18 -14.07 -17.68
CA ALA A 200 20.88 -15.49 -17.79
C ALA A 200 19.92 -15.92 -16.65
N ILE A 201 18.80 -16.54 -17.01
CA ILE A 201 17.69 -16.85 -16.09
C ILE A 201 18.18 -17.65 -14.87
N ASP A 202 18.77 -18.83 -15.10
CA ASP A 202 19.05 -19.79 -14.03
C ASP A 202 20.25 -19.42 -13.14
N THR A 203 21.11 -18.51 -13.59
CA THR A 203 22.37 -18.19 -12.89
C THR A 203 22.41 -16.76 -12.39
N GLU A 204 22.12 -15.78 -13.23
CA GLU A 204 22.28 -14.35 -12.92
C GLU A 204 20.98 -13.78 -12.33
N PHE A 205 19.86 -13.98 -13.03
CA PHE A 205 18.57 -13.44 -12.59
C PHE A 205 18.07 -14.11 -11.31
N MET A 206 18.13 -15.45 -11.22
CA MET A 206 17.73 -16.16 -10.00
C MET A 206 18.58 -15.78 -8.79
N LYS A 207 19.87 -15.46 -8.99
CA LYS A 207 20.73 -14.93 -7.91
C LYS A 207 20.27 -13.55 -7.48
N LEU A 208 19.96 -12.65 -8.42
CA LEU A 208 19.41 -11.33 -8.12
C LEU A 208 18.10 -11.43 -7.35
N ALA A 209 17.12 -12.18 -7.86
CA ALA A 209 15.82 -12.35 -7.23
C ALA A 209 15.94 -12.92 -5.81
N ALA A 210 16.86 -13.87 -5.58
CA ALA A 210 17.13 -14.41 -4.25
C ALA A 210 17.71 -13.35 -3.29
N GLN A 211 18.66 -12.53 -3.75
CA GLN A 211 19.23 -11.44 -2.95
C GLN A 211 18.18 -10.37 -2.64
N ILE A 212 17.34 -10.01 -3.61
CA ILE A 212 16.22 -9.09 -3.39
C ILE A 212 15.30 -9.64 -2.30
N ARG A 213 14.88 -10.90 -2.39
CA ARG A 213 14.00 -11.50 -1.38
C ARG A 213 14.61 -11.48 0.03
N LEU A 214 15.90 -11.79 0.16
CA LEU A 214 16.60 -11.75 1.45
C LEU A 214 16.69 -10.32 1.99
N ALA A 215 17.00 -9.35 1.12
CA ALA A 215 17.05 -7.95 1.49
C ALA A 215 15.68 -7.39 1.88
N GLN A 216 14.59 -7.72 1.16
CA GLN A 216 13.25 -7.27 1.53
C GLN A 216 12.81 -7.81 2.90
N HIS A 217 13.21 -9.02 3.28
CA HIS A 217 12.96 -9.53 4.62
C HIS A 217 13.81 -8.82 5.69
N ALA A 218 15.07 -8.49 5.38
CA ALA A 218 15.95 -7.77 6.30
C ALA A 218 15.54 -6.30 6.49
N LEU A 219 14.92 -5.72 5.45
CA LEU A 219 14.44 -4.34 5.41
C LEU A 219 12.93 -4.25 5.68
N ASP A 220 12.31 -5.24 6.33
CA ASP A 220 10.88 -5.19 6.66
C ASP A 220 10.61 -4.18 7.79
N HIS A 221 9.65 -3.28 7.59
CA HIS A 221 9.36 -2.16 8.49
C HIS A 221 7.96 -1.58 8.28
N GLY A 222 7.53 -0.74 9.21
CA GLY A 222 6.22 -0.10 9.20
C GLY A 222 5.13 -1.09 9.55
N LEU A 223 3.93 -0.83 9.03
CA LEU A 223 2.83 -1.78 9.09
C LEU A 223 3.19 -3.10 8.40
N PRO A 224 2.70 -4.25 8.90
CA PRO A 224 2.97 -5.55 8.31
C PRO A 224 2.29 -5.64 6.94
N CYS A 225 3.04 -5.28 5.90
CA CYS A 225 2.57 -5.19 4.53
C CYS A 225 3.43 -6.04 3.61
N HIS A 226 2.80 -6.70 2.64
CA HIS A 226 3.46 -7.34 1.53
C HIS A 226 3.12 -6.59 0.25
N ILE A 227 4.12 -6.29 -0.58
CA ILE A 227 3.88 -5.64 -1.87
C ILE A 227 4.04 -6.70 -2.95
N ASP A 228 3.05 -6.81 -3.82
CA ASP A 228 3.04 -7.69 -4.96
C ASP A 228 2.51 -6.93 -6.18
N LYS A 229 3.30 -6.84 -7.26
CA LYS A 229 2.91 -6.18 -8.52
C LYS A 229 2.46 -4.72 -8.30
N GLY A 230 3.15 -4.03 -7.40
CA GLY A 230 2.83 -2.66 -7.02
C GLY A 230 1.51 -2.50 -6.26
N GLU A 231 0.91 -3.57 -5.75
CA GLU A 231 -0.23 -3.52 -4.83
C GLU A 231 0.24 -3.90 -3.43
N ALA A 232 -0.19 -3.14 -2.42
CA ALA A 232 0.12 -3.45 -1.03
C ALA A 232 -1.00 -4.31 -0.43
N LEU A 233 -0.61 -5.38 0.24
CA LEU A 233 -1.46 -6.26 1.03
C LEU A 233 -1.12 -6.05 2.50
N LEU A 234 -2.10 -5.65 3.30
CA LEU A 234 -2.00 -5.53 4.74
C LEU A 234 -2.26 -6.89 5.39
N HIS A 235 -1.40 -7.26 6.33
CA HIS A 235 -1.59 -8.43 7.17
C HIS A 235 -2.43 -8.06 8.40
N LEU A 236 -3.63 -8.62 8.49
CA LEU A 236 -4.52 -8.34 9.61
C LEU A 236 -4.18 -9.20 10.84
N PRO A 237 -4.53 -8.73 12.06
CA PRO A 237 -4.41 -9.51 13.27
C PRO A 237 -5.20 -10.84 13.18
N PRO A 238 -4.78 -11.86 13.94
CA PRO A 238 -5.51 -13.12 14.00
C PRO A 238 -6.94 -12.92 14.52
N HIS A 239 -7.91 -13.49 13.83
CA HIS A 239 -9.31 -13.52 14.26
C HIS A 239 -9.88 -14.93 14.15
N PHE A 240 -10.94 -15.17 14.92
CA PHE A 240 -11.55 -16.49 15.06
C PHE A 240 -12.78 -16.61 14.18
N CYS A 241 -13.04 -17.82 13.70
CA CYS A 241 -14.26 -18.13 12.99
C CYS A 241 -15.47 -17.91 13.94
N PRO A 242 -16.48 -17.11 13.55
CA PRO A 242 -17.66 -16.88 14.38
C PRO A 242 -18.62 -18.08 14.42
N ASN A 243 -18.46 -19.06 13.51
CA ASN A 243 -19.35 -20.21 13.43
C ASN A 243 -18.91 -21.34 14.38
N ASP A 244 -19.65 -21.50 15.48
CA ASP A 244 -19.42 -22.51 16.52
C ASP A 244 -20.34 -23.76 16.36
N GLU A 245 -20.98 -23.93 15.19
CA GLU A 245 -21.96 -25.00 14.92
C GLU A 245 -21.34 -26.41 14.86
N ASN A 246 -20.02 -26.52 14.66
CA ASN A 246 -19.32 -27.81 14.73
C ASN A 246 -18.95 -28.08 16.20
N LYS A 247 -19.51 -29.16 16.78
CA LYS A 247 -19.38 -29.61 18.18
C LYS A 247 -17.96 -29.98 18.64
N GLU A 248 -16.92 -29.64 17.89
CA GLU A 248 -15.56 -29.61 18.40
C GLU A 248 -15.29 -28.19 18.85
N PRO A 249 -14.91 -27.94 20.12
CA PRO A 249 -14.52 -26.60 20.54
C PRO A 249 -13.51 -26.10 19.51
N THR A 250 -13.77 -24.94 18.91
CA THR A 250 -12.84 -24.22 18.03
C THR A 250 -11.65 -23.77 18.87
N GLY A 251 -10.84 -24.74 19.31
CA GLY A 251 -9.72 -24.56 20.22
C GLY A 251 -8.63 -23.78 19.50
N GLY A 252 -8.73 -22.47 19.48
CA GLY A 252 -7.65 -21.58 19.09
C GLY A 252 -7.30 -21.54 17.59
N PHE A 253 -8.17 -22.02 16.68
CA PHE A 253 -7.93 -21.85 15.25
C PHE A 253 -8.21 -20.40 14.82
N SER A 254 -7.15 -19.59 14.80
CA SER A 254 -7.19 -18.22 14.26
C SER A 254 -6.86 -18.21 12.77
N THR A 255 -7.61 -17.44 11.99
CA THR A 255 -7.26 -17.09 10.61
C THR A 255 -6.56 -15.72 10.61
N ARG A 256 -5.56 -15.55 9.73
CA ARG A 256 -4.99 -14.24 9.39
C ARG A 256 -5.27 -13.97 7.92
N LEU A 257 -5.64 -12.74 7.62
CA LEU A 257 -5.99 -12.32 6.26
C LEU A 257 -4.93 -11.39 5.71
N TRP A 258 -4.62 -11.58 4.43
CA TRP A 258 -3.98 -10.57 3.60
C TRP A 258 -5.08 -9.84 2.85
N VAL A 259 -5.27 -8.57 3.15
CA VAL A 259 -6.27 -7.71 2.51
C VAL A 259 -5.57 -6.61 1.72
N GLN A 260 -6.14 -6.21 0.59
CA GLN A 260 -5.57 -5.12 -0.18
C GLN A 260 -5.60 -3.83 0.65
N PHE A 261 -4.43 -3.24 0.93
CA PHE A 261 -4.33 -1.92 1.52
C PHE A 261 -4.67 -0.91 0.42
N ARG A 262 -5.89 -0.38 0.45
CA ARG A 262 -6.29 0.69 -0.46
C ARG A 262 -6.25 2.03 0.25
N PRO A 263 -5.44 3.00 -0.22
CA PRO A 263 -5.39 4.34 0.34
C PRO A 263 -6.75 5.00 0.49
N VAL A 264 -7.69 4.74 -0.43
CA VAL A 264 -9.05 5.33 -0.38
C VAL A 264 -9.77 5.09 0.95
N TYR A 265 -9.50 3.96 1.62
CA TYR A 265 -10.12 3.62 2.91
C TYR A 265 -9.54 4.42 4.07
N PHE A 266 -8.28 4.86 3.95
CA PHE A 266 -7.57 5.64 4.97
C PHE A 266 -7.65 7.16 4.71
N LEU A 267 -8.12 7.55 3.53
CA LEU A 267 -8.30 8.95 3.13
C LEU A 267 -9.70 9.43 3.50
N PRO A 268 -9.84 10.66 4.02
CA PRO A 268 -11.13 11.17 4.48
C PRO A 268 -12.11 11.28 3.31
N GLN A 269 -13.23 10.57 3.41
CA GLN A 269 -14.29 10.60 2.42
C GLN A 269 -15.42 11.53 2.87
N VAL A 270 -15.76 12.50 2.02
CA VAL A 270 -16.99 13.30 2.14
C VAL A 270 -17.91 12.94 0.98
N GLY A 271 -18.89 12.08 1.28
CA GLY A 271 -19.99 11.76 0.38
C GLY A 271 -21.15 12.75 0.52
N ILE A 272 -21.91 12.95 -0.56
CA ILE A 272 -23.16 13.74 -0.53
C ILE A 272 -24.12 13.17 0.51
N ASP A 273 -24.20 11.84 0.63
CA ASP A 273 -25.11 11.17 1.57
C ASP A 273 -24.76 11.51 3.02
N ARG A 274 -23.48 11.46 3.39
CA ARG A 274 -23.00 11.81 4.74
C ARG A 274 -23.23 13.27 5.09
N LEU A 275 -23.06 14.19 4.14
CA LEU A 275 -23.41 15.60 4.35
C LEU A 275 -24.92 15.81 4.43
N SER A 276 -25.69 15.06 3.65
CA SER A 276 -27.16 15.12 3.65
C SER A 276 -27.71 14.67 5.00
N ASP A 277 -27.20 13.57 5.56
CA ASP A 277 -27.57 13.04 6.88
C ASP A 277 -27.22 14.01 8.02
N LEU A 278 -26.08 14.70 7.93
CA LEU A 278 -25.67 15.72 8.90
C LEU A 278 -26.44 17.04 8.74
N SER A 279 -26.95 17.32 7.54
CA SER A 279 -27.66 18.55 7.21
C SER A 279 -29.17 18.49 7.49
N ILE A 280 -29.67 17.39 8.09
CA ILE A 280 -31.09 17.26 8.45
C ILE A 280 -31.44 18.38 9.44
N GLN A 281 -32.01 19.46 8.91
CA GLN A 281 -32.61 20.51 9.70
C GLN A 281 -33.88 19.92 10.34
N PRO A 282 -34.05 19.99 11.66
CA PRO A 282 -35.31 19.58 12.28
C PRO A 282 -36.41 20.42 11.64
N SER A 283 -37.34 19.75 10.94
CA SER A 283 -38.48 20.25 10.13
C SER A 283 -38.34 20.23 8.59
N PHE A 284 -37.23 19.78 8.00
CA PHE A 284 -37.12 19.64 6.54
C PHE A 284 -37.13 18.16 6.11
N VAL A 285 -38.28 17.68 5.63
CA VAL A 285 -38.39 16.39 4.94
C VAL A 285 -37.90 16.60 3.51
N TRP A 286 -36.73 16.08 3.16
CA TRP A 286 -36.40 15.84 1.76
C TRP A 286 -37.36 14.77 1.24
N GLY A 287 -38.46 15.20 0.65
CA GLY A 287 -39.31 14.35 -0.15
C GLY A 287 -38.59 13.98 -1.44
N TYR A 288 -37.61 13.08 -1.37
CA TYR A 288 -37.45 12.18 -2.49
C TYR A 288 -38.70 11.32 -2.49
N ALA A 289 -39.68 11.72 -3.30
CA ALA A 289 -40.70 10.82 -3.80
C ALA A 289 -39.99 9.73 -4.61
N GLY A 290 -39.35 8.79 -3.92
CA GLY A 290 -39.13 7.46 -4.42
C GLY A 290 -40.51 6.92 -4.68
N THR A 291 -40.92 6.95 -5.94
CA THR A 291 -42.16 6.41 -6.45
C THR A 291 -42.44 5.09 -5.76
N GLY A 292 -43.48 5.08 -4.93
CA GLY A 292 -43.96 3.87 -4.32
C GLY A 292 -44.30 2.86 -5.41
N ARG A 293 -43.63 1.72 -5.39
CA ARG A 293 -44.24 0.43 -5.69
C ARG A 293 -43.62 -0.62 -4.76
N ARG A 294 -44.26 -0.80 -3.60
CA ARG A 294 -44.35 -2.12 -2.98
C ARG A 294 -45.74 -2.69 -3.26
N ALA A 295 -45.71 -3.88 -3.84
CA ALA A 295 -46.69 -4.98 -3.83
C ALA A 295 -48.05 -4.79 -4.55
N ALA A 296 -48.27 -5.61 -5.60
CA ALA A 296 -49.27 -6.67 -5.61
C ALA A 296 -49.14 -7.52 -6.91
N ASP A 297 -49.23 -8.84 -6.73
CA ASP A 297 -49.24 -9.98 -7.67
C ASP A 297 -47.94 -10.41 -8.38
#